data_AF-A0A960H7A9-F1
#
_entry.id   AF-A0A960H7A9-F1
#
_cell.length_a   1.000
_cell.length_b   1.000
_cell.length_c   1.000
_cell.angle_alpha   90.00
_cell.angle_beta   90.00
_cell.angle_gamma   90.00
#
_symmetry.space_group_name_H-M   'P 1'
#
loop_
_entity.id
_entity.type
_entity.pdbx_description
1 polymer ?
#
loop_
_entity_poly.entity_id
_entity_poly.type
_entity_poly.pdbx_seq_one_letter_code
_entity_poly.pdbx_strand_id
1 'polypeptide(L)'
;EETWRSTRGRHRYEPLGAVQVKGRQAPVPVYQWLGSAAAESITFVGRGDELQRLRRVFENAVAARGARLVTVTGDPGVGKTRLAAEFARSLPGARVLDVRCAVEGSPALAPIVEVLRPRDLEAEIPAGTAERDRMLRDLTGMTSGVPGSVEET
;
A
#
# COMPACT_ATOMS: atom_id res chain seq x y z
N GLU A 1 -14.31 22.71 13.37
CA GLU A 1 -14.88 23.07 12.05
C GLU A 1 -13.98 24.01 11.25
N GLU A 2 -13.41 25.04 11.87
CA GLU A 2 -12.52 26.03 11.23
C GLU A 2 -11.28 25.43 10.57
N THR A 3 -10.60 24.48 11.22
CA THR A 3 -9.44 23.77 10.65
C THR A 3 -9.81 23.02 9.37
N TRP A 4 -10.86 22.19 9.39
CA TRP A 4 -11.33 21.46 8.20
C TRP A 4 -11.70 22.41 7.06
N ARG A 5 -12.46 23.48 7.34
CA ARG A 5 -12.85 24.45 6.29
C ARG A 5 -11.63 25.13 5.65
N SER A 6 -10.60 25.42 6.45
CA SER A 6 -9.35 26.05 5.99
C SER A 6 -8.46 25.09 5.20
N THR A 7 -8.47 23.80 5.53
CA THR A 7 -7.54 22.81 4.97
C THR A 7 -8.14 21.88 3.91
N ARG A 8 -9.47 21.81 3.77
CA ARG A 8 -10.17 20.89 2.82
C ARG A 8 -9.78 21.07 1.34
N GLY A 9 -9.23 22.23 0.96
CA GLY A 9 -8.73 22.47 -0.39
C GLY A 9 -7.34 21.87 -0.66
N ARG A 10 -6.59 21.52 0.39
CA ARG A 10 -5.23 20.97 0.31
C ARG A 10 -5.10 19.55 0.85
N HIS A 11 -6.07 19.09 1.64
CA HIS A 11 -6.05 17.81 2.30
C HIS A 11 -7.38 17.07 2.13
N ARG A 12 -7.30 15.75 2.00
CA ARG A 12 -8.47 14.87 1.98
C ARG A 12 -8.86 14.49 3.39
N TYR A 13 -10.16 14.38 3.61
CA TYR A 13 -10.75 14.04 4.90
C TYR A 13 -11.92 13.08 4.72
N GLU A 14 -12.11 12.16 5.66
CA GLU A 14 -13.31 11.33 5.78
C GLU A 14 -14.14 11.79 6.99
N PRO A 15 -15.46 12.03 6.84
CA PRO A 15 -16.31 12.40 7.97
C PRO A 15 -16.58 11.19 8.87
N LEU A 16 -16.32 11.34 10.18
CA LEU A 16 -16.58 10.29 11.18
C LEU A 16 -17.83 10.57 12.04
N GLY A 17 -18.64 11.56 11.65
CA GLY A 17 -19.82 12.00 12.40
C GLY A 17 -19.50 13.05 13.47
N ALA A 18 -20.46 13.33 14.35
CA ALA A 18 -20.33 14.34 15.41
C ALA A 18 -20.17 13.67 16.78
N VAL A 19 -19.19 14.12 17.56
CA VAL A 19 -18.86 13.57 18.89
C VAL A 19 -19.08 14.65 19.95
N GLN A 20 -19.67 14.28 21.08
CA GLN A 20 -19.75 15.19 22.23
C GLN A 20 -18.41 15.29 22.94
N VAL A 21 -17.88 16.52 23.01
CA VAL A 21 -16.58 16.80 23.63
C VAL A 21 -16.80 17.52 24.95
N LYS A 22 -16.15 17.04 26.01
CA LYS A 22 -16.22 17.65 27.34
C LYS A 22 -15.86 19.14 27.26
N GLY A 23 -16.76 20.01 27.74
CA GLY A 23 -16.57 21.47 27.71
C GLY A 23 -17.11 22.16 26.44
N ARG A 24 -17.72 21.44 25.50
CA ARG A 24 -18.49 22.01 24.38
C ARG A 24 -19.97 21.67 24.55
N GLN A 25 -20.84 22.67 24.40
CA GLN A 25 -22.29 22.48 24.56
C GLN A 25 -22.93 21.74 23.37
N ALA A 26 -22.39 21.91 22.16
CA ALA A 26 -22.87 21.25 20.94
C ALA A 26 -21.89 20.16 20.46
N PRO A 27 -22.40 19.05 19.88
CA PRO A 27 -21.58 18.02 19.24
C PRO A 27 -20.64 18.59 18.19
N VAL A 28 -19.39 18.13 18.18
CA VAL A 28 -18.36 18.62 17.27
C VAL A 28 -18.17 17.63 16.12
N PRO A 29 -18.27 18.06 14.85
CA PRO A 29 -18.00 17.19 13.71
C PRO A 29 -16.52 16.79 13.68
N VAL A 30 -16.27 15.49 13.55
CA VAL A 30 -14.94 14.86 13.51
C VAL A 30 -14.64 14.38 12.11
N TYR A 31 -13.40 14.60 11.69
CA TYR A 31 -12.89 14.21 10.38
C TYR A 31 -11.57 13.46 10.53
N GLN A 32 -11.43 12.31 9.88
CA GLN A 32 -10.16 11.63 9.73
C GLN A 32 -9.37 12.26 8.60
N TRP A 33 -8.11 12.62 8.83
CA TRP A 33 -7.23 13.11 7.78
C TRP A 33 -6.71 11.94 6.94
N LEU A 34 -6.95 12.00 5.63
CA LEU A 34 -6.57 10.95 4.68
C LEU A 34 -5.28 11.29 3.90
N GLY A 35 -4.74 12.50 4.04
CA GLY A 35 -3.53 12.92 3.34
C GLY A 35 -3.65 14.29 2.65
N SER A 36 -2.57 14.72 1.98
CA SER A 36 -2.57 15.92 1.14
C SER A 36 -3.10 15.62 -0.26
N ALA A 37 -4.08 16.40 -0.72
CA ALA A 37 -4.54 16.40 -2.11
C ALA A 37 -3.52 17.07 -3.05
N ALA A 38 -2.75 18.04 -2.54
CA ALA A 38 -1.77 18.78 -3.34
C ALA A 38 -0.58 17.92 -3.81
N ALA A 39 -0.29 16.80 -3.16
CA ALA A 39 0.75 15.87 -3.62
C ALA A 39 0.39 15.17 -4.94
N GLU A 40 -0.88 15.14 -5.33
CA GLU A 40 -1.32 14.55 -6.59
C GLU A 40 -1.09 15.48 -7.78
N SER A 41 -1.14 16.81 -7.59
CA SER A 41 -1.08 17.82 -8.66
C SER A 41 0.33 18.32 -9.02
N ILE A 42 1.38 17.90 -8.29
CA ILE A 42 2.75 18.28 -8.64
C ILE A 42 3.26 17.37 -9.75
N THR A 43 3.69 17.97 -10.86
CA THR A 43 4.30 17.28 -12.00
C THR A 43 5.55 16.52 -11.55
N PHE A 44 5.60 15.24 -11.90
CA PHE A 44 6.78 14.41 -11.64
C PHE A 44 7.89 14.74 -12.66
N VAL A 45 8.98 15.34 -12.18
CA VAL A 45 10.08 15.83 -13.04
C VAL A 45 11.41 15.18 -12.68
N GLY A 46 12.31 15.05 -13.67
CA GLY A 46 13.72 14.69 -13.46
C GLY A 46 13.99 13.22 -13.08
N ARG A 47 12.99 12.33 -13.14
CA ARG A 47 13.09 10.92 -12.69
C ARG A 47 12.72 9.90 -13.78
N GLY A 48 12.87 10.30 -15.04
CA GLY A 48 12.50 9.48 -16.19
C GLY A 48 13.36 8.21 -16.30
N ASP A 49 14.65 8.31 -16.00
CA ASP A 49 15.59 7.18 -16.10
C ASP A 49 15.32 6.10 -15.05
N GLU A 50 15.01 6.49 -13.81
CA GLU A 50 14.61 5.56 -12.75
C GLU A 50 13.29 4.88 -13.08
N LEU A 51 12.31 5.63 -13.59
CA LEU A 51 11.04 5.08 -14.02
C LEU A 51 11.23 4.06 -15.16
N GLN A 52 12.06 4.38 -16.15
CA GLN A 52 12.40 3.47 -17.25
C GLN A 52 13.19 2.24 -16.78
N ARG A 53 13.99 2.36 -15.72
CA ARG A 53 14.69 1.22 -15.12
C ARG A 53 13.70 0.27 -14.44
N LEU A 54 12.73 0.80 -13.67
CA LEU A 54 11.67 0.00 -13.06
C LEU A 54 10.81 -0.71 -14.11
N ARG A 55 10.44 0.00 -15.19
CA ARG A 55 9.68 -0.59 -16.32
C ARG A 55 10.42 -1.76 -16.97
N ARG A 56 11.71 -1.60 -17.27
CA ARG A 56 12.53 -2.69 -17.83
C ARG A 56 12.61 -3.90 -16.89
N VAL A 57 12.75 -3.68 -15.58
CA VAL A 57 12.76 -4.77 -14.60
C VAL A 57 11.42 -5.51 -14.61
N PHE A 58 10.31 -4.79 -14.67
CA PHE A 58 8.97 -5.37 -14.75
C PHE A 58 8.74 -6.16 -16.03
N GLU A 59 9.08 -5.59 -17.19
CA GLU A 59 8.96 -6.27 -18.49
C GLU A 59 9.75 -7.58 -18.50
N ASN A 60 10.98 -7.57 -17.97
CA ASN A 60 11.79 -8.78 -17.83
C ASN A 60 11.19 -9.80 -16.86
N ALA A 61 10.59 -9.35 -15.75
CA ALA A 61 9.91 -10.21 -14.78
C ALA A 61 8.69 -10.91 -15.41
N VAL A 62 7.89 -10.18 -16.19
CA VAL A 62 6.74 -10.71 -16.92
C VAL A 62 7.19 -11.69 -17.99
N ALA A 63 8.18 -11.33 -18.81
CA ALA A 63 8.70 -12.21 -19.86
C ALA A 63 9.26 -13.53 -19.31
N ALA A 64 9.97 -13.45 -18.18
CA ALA A 64 10.54 -14.62 -17.51
C ALA A 64 9.52 -15.39 -16.65
N ARG A 65 8.29 -14.89 -16.49
CA ARG A 65 7.28 -15.40 -15.52
C ARG A 65 7.88 -15.61 -14.12
N GLY A 66 8.68 -14.65 -13.67
CA GLY A 66 9.47 -14.77 -12.44
C GLY A 66 9.45 -13.50 -11.61
N ALA A 67 9.62 -13.64 -10.29
CA ALA A 67 9.66 -12.50 -9.38
C ALA A 67 10.99 -11.74 -9.48
N ARG A 68 10.92 -10.43 -9.21
CA ARG A 68 12.07 -9.53 -9.08
C ARG A 68 11.87 -8.64 -7.85
N LEU A 69 12.91 -8.51 -7.04
CA LEU A 69 12.94 -7.58 -5.91
C LEU A 69 13.69 -6.32 -6.34
N VAL A 70 13.09 -5.16 -6.06
CA VAL A 70 13.73 -3.85 -6.26
C VAL A 70 13.61 -3.05 -4.98
N THR A 71 14.74 -2.53 -4.51
CA THR A 71 14.79 -1.65 -3.34
C THR A 71 15.06 -0.22 -3.81
N VAL A 72 14.16 0.71 -3.46
CA VAL A 72 14.34 2.13 -3.76
C VAL A 72 14.92 2.83 -2.54
N THR A 73 16.18 3.25 -2.63
CA THR A 73 16.89 3.97 -1.57
C THR A 73 17.09 5.44 -1.93
N GLY A 74 17.44 6.27 -0.94
CA GLY A 74 17.72 7.69 -1.12
C GLY A 74 17.25 8.54 0.06
N ASP A 75 17.57 9.83 0.03
CA ASP A 75 17.34 10.73 1.16
C ASP A 75 15.85 10.97 1.49
N PRO A 76 15.51 11.33 2.73
CA PRO A 76 14.17 11.78 3.08
C PRO A 76 13.69 12.90 2.15
N GLY A 77 12.44 12.82 1.67
CA GLY A 77 11.86 13.85 0.80
C GLY A 77 12.23 13.78 -0.70
N VAL A 78 13.18 12.94 -1.12
CA VAL A 78 13.60 12.81 -2.55
C VAL A 78 12.55 12.18 -3.49
N GLY A 79 11.32 11.97 -3.02
CA GLY A 79 10.21 11.48 -3.82
C GLY A 79 10.20 9.97 -4.09
N LYS A 80 10.78 9.13 -3.21
CA LYS A 80 10.77 7.65 -3.36
C LYS A 80 9.35 7.08 -3.48
N THR A 81 8.45 7.50 -2.59
CA THR A 81 7.03 7.11 -2.63
C THR A 81 6.34 7.60 -3.90
N ARG A 82 6.70 8.81 -4.38
CA ARG A 82 6.16 9.34 -5.65
C ARG A 82 6.63 8.51 -6.84
N LEU A 83 7.92 8.13 -6.89
CA LEU A 83 8.46 7.26 -7.93
C LEU A 83 7.73 5.91 -7.99
N ALA A 84 7.48 5.26 -6.84
CA ALA A 84 6.72 4.01 -6.78
C ALA A 84 5.29 4.18 -7.29
N ALA A 85 4.61 5.27 -6.91
CA ALA A 85 3.25 5.58 -7.36
C ALA A 85 3.19 5.87 -8.87
N GLU A 86 4.15 6.60 -9.43
CA GLU A 86 4.23 6.86 -10.88
C GLU A 86 4.53 5.57 -11.65
N PHE A 87 5.41 4.73 -11.13
CA PHE A 87 5.69 3.41 -11.70
C PHE A 87 4.42 2.56 -11.75
N ALA A 88 3.69 2.45 -10.63
CA ALA A 88 2.41 1.75 -10.58
C ALA A 88 1.40 2.30 -11.62
N ARG A 89 1.27 3.63 -11.73
CA ARG A 89 0.40 4.27 -12.74
C ARG A 89 0.83 3.97 -14.18
N SER A 90 2.11 3.73 -14.42
CA SER A 90 2.66 3.48 -15.75
C SER A 90 2.37 2.07 -16.29
N LEU A 91 1.77 1.19 -15.47
CA LEU A 91 1.49 -0.21 -15.80
C LEU A 91 -0.02 -0.49 -15.92
N PRO A 92 -0.69 0.00 -16.98
CA PRO A 92 -2.11 -0.29 -17.18
C PRO A 92 -2.32 -1.80 -17.34
N GLY A 93 -3.18 -2.37 -16.49
CA GLY A 93 -3.48 -3.81 -16.47
C GLY A 93 -2.66 -4.63 -15.45
N ALA A 94 -1.65 -4.04 -14.82
CA ALA A 94 -0.99 -4.67 -13.67
C ALA A 94 -1.86 -4.53 -12.42
N ARG A 95 -1.95 -5.60 -11.63
CA ARG A 95 -2.51 -5.53 -10.28
C ARG A 95 -1.45 -4.98 -9.34
N VAL A 96 -1.74 -3.86 -8.69
CA VAL A 96 -0.82 -3.21 -7.75
C VAL A 96 -1.36 -3.39 -6.33
N LEU A 97 -0.50 -3.87 -5.44
CA LEU A 97 -0.76 -3.99 -4.01
C LEU A 97 0.18 -3.03 -3.28
N ASP A 98 -0.38 -2.01 -2.62
CA ASP A 98 0.36 -1.09 -1.77
C ASP A 98 0.21 -1.55 -0.31
N VAL A 99 1.35 -1.73 0.36
CA VAL A 99 1.40 -2.15 1.76
C VAL A 99 2.40 -1.30 2.51
N ARG A 100 2.15 -1.11 3.81
CA ARG A 100 3.04 -0.36 4.70
C ARG A 100 3.61 -1.29 5.76
N CYS A 101 4.93 -1.30 5.88
CA CYS A 101 5.60 -1.96 6.99
C CYS A 101 5.56 -1.03 8.20
N ALA A 102 5.06 -1.53 9.33
CA ALA A 102 5.24 -0.85 10.61
C ALA A 102 6.70 -0.97 11.04
N VAL A 103 7.20 0.08 11.70
CA VAL A 103 8.62 0.18 12.08
C VAL A 103 8.96 -0.70 13.29
N GLU A 104 7.98 -1.02 14.14
CA GLU A 104 8.17 -1.81 15.37
C GLU A 104 7.01 -2.78 15.64
N GLY A 105 7.33 -3.91 16.27
CA GLY A 105 6.35 -4.84 16.86
C GLY A 105 5.48 -5.63 15.87
N SER A 106 5.73 -5.51 14.57
CA SER A 106 4.95 -6.22 13.54
C SER A 106 5.57 -7.59 13.23
N PRO A 107 4.78 -8.67 13.21
CA PRO A 107 5.27 -9.98 12.77
C PRO A 107 5.89 -9.92 11.37
N ALA A 108 6.85 -10.80 11.10
CA ALA A 108 7.45 -10.91 9.79
C ALA A 108 6.37 -11.06 8.70
N LEU A 109 6.51 -10.31 7.61
CA LEU A 109 5.59 -10.34 6.46
C LEU A 109 4.14 -9.92 6.77
N ALA A 110 3.82 -9.40 7.96
CA ALA A 110 2.46 -9.01 8.30
C ALA A 110 1.76 -8.10 7.26
N PRO A 111 2.42 -7.07 6.68
CA PRO A 111 1.79 -6.26 5.64
C PRO A 111 1.43 -7.05 4.38
N ILE A 112 2.22 -8.06 4.03
CA ILE A 112 1.96 -8.94 2.88
C ILE A 112 0.80 -9.88 3.21
N VAL A 113 0.79 -10.46 4.40
CA VAL A 113 -0.30 -11.33 4.87
C VAL A 113 -1.64 -10.58 4.86
N GLU A 114 -1.65 -9.34 5.36
CA GLU A 114 -2.86 -8.50 5.42
C GLU A 114 -3.46 -8.23 4.04
N VAL A 115 -2.62 -7.95 3.03
CA VAL A 115 -3.12 -7.67 1.68
C VAL A 115 -3.56 -8.92 0.92
N LEU A 116 -3.01 -10.09 1.28
CA LEU A 116 -3.37 -11.38 0.68
C LEU A 116 -4.60 -12.01 1.33
N ARG A 117 -4.86 -11.77 2.63
CA ARG A 117 -5.98 -12.38 3.37
C ARG A 117 -7.36 -12.26 2.72
N PRO A 118 -7.79 -11.11 2.15
CA PRO A 118 -9.11 -11.01 1.53
C PRO A 118 -9.17 -11.60 0.11
N ARG A 119 -8.11 -12.26 -0.38
CA ARG A 119 -8.01 -12.76 -1.75
C ARG A 119 -8.40 -14.23 -1.84
N ASP A 120 -9.03 -14.56 -2.97
CA ASP A 120 -9.23 -15.95 -3.36
C ASP A 120 -7.96 -16.46 -4.07
N LEU A 121 -6.99 -16.91 -3.29
CA LEU A 121 -5.71 -17.38 -3.80
C LEU A 121 -5.84 -18.62 -4.69
N GLU A 122 -6.88 -19.45 -4.48
CA GLU A 122 -7.14 -20.63 -5.30
C GLU A 122 -7.61 -20.25 -6.71
N ALA A 123 -8.46 -19.22 -6.82
CA ALA A 123 -8.88 -18.67 -8.10
C ALA A 123 -7.77 -17.85 -8.78
N GLU A 124 -6.94 -17.14 -8.00
CA GLU A 124 -5.91 -16.25 -8.52
C GLU A 124 -4.63 -16.97 -8.99
N ILE A 125 -4.30 -18.13 -8.42
CA ILE A 125 -3.14 -18.93 -8.84
C ILE A 125 -3.58 -19.90 -9.95
N PRO A 126 -3.01 -19.85 -11.17
CA PRO A 126 -3.40 -20.74 -12.28
C PRO A 126 -3.11 -22.22 -12.00
N ALA A 127 -3.93 -23.14 -12.52
CA ALA A 127 -3.79 -24.59 -12.30
C ALA A 127 -2.46 -25.16 -12.81
N GLY A 128 -1.91 -24.59 -13.88
CA GLY A 128 -0.62 -25.00 -14.44
C GLY A 128 0.61 -24.43 -13.71
N THR A 129 0.46 -23.78 -12.55
CA THR A 129 1.59 -23.23 -11.80
C THR A 129 2.40 -24.36 -11.17
N ALA A 130 3.71 -24.39 -11.42
CA ALA A 130 4.61 -25.33 -10.77
C ALA A 130 4.53 -25.16 -9.24
N GLU A 131 4.50 -26.27 -8.51
CA GLU A 131 4.36 -26.28 -7.05
C GLU A 131 3.08 -25.60 -6.51
N ARG A 132 2.02 -25.44 -7.33
CA ARG A 132 0.75 -24.80 -6.92
C ARG A 132 0.25 -25.27 -5.56
N ASP A 133 0.17 -26.58 -5.34
CA ASP A 133 -0.39 -27.12 -4.10
C ASP A 133 0.45 -26.75 -2.87
N ARG A 134 1.78 -26.70 -3.04
CA ARG A 134 2.69 -26.24 -1.99
C ARG A 134 2.48 -24.75 -1.72
N MET A 135 2.46 -23.92 -2.77
CA MET A 135 2.21 -22.48 -2.64
C MET A 135 0.88 -22.19 -1.95
N LEU A 136 -0.20 -22.88 -2.33
CA LEU A 136 -1.51 -22.70 -1.72
C LEU A 136 -1.49 -23.08 -0.24
N ARG A 137 -0.88 -24.22 0.13
CA ARG A 137 -0.73 -24.60 1.54
C ARG A 137 0.04 -23.56 2.34
N ASP A 138 1.19 -23.11 1.84
CA ASP A 138 2.05 -22.16 2.54
C ASP A 138 1.34 -20.81 2.71
N LEU A 139 0.75 -20.26 1.62
CA LEU A 139 0.05 -18.99 1.66
C LEU A 139 -1.21 -19.04 2.53
N THR A 140 -1.98 -20.13 2.46
CA THR A 140 -3.18 -20.31 3.30
C THR A 140 -2.79 -20.40 4.78
N GLY A 141 -1.70 -21.11 5.09
CA GLY A 141 -1.12 -21.15 6.43
C GLY A 141 -0.73 -19.74 6.93
N MET A 142 -0.12 -18.93 6.07
CA MET A 142 0.21 -17.55 6.41
C MET A 142 -1.02 -16.64 6.61
N THR A 143 -2.06 -16.78 5.78
CA THR A 143 -3.22 -15.88 5.81
C THR A 143 -4.31 -16.25 6.82
N SER A 144 -4.33 -17.51 7.28
CA SER A 144 -5.31 -18.02 8.25
C SER A 144 -5.02 -17.60 9.70
N GLY A 145 -3.82 -17.09 9.99
CA GLY A 145 -3.44 -16.59 11.31
C GLY A 145 -4.17 -15.30 11.73
N VAL A 146 -4.44 -15.19 13.04
CA VAL A 146 -5.04 -14.00 13.67
C VAL A 146 -4.02 -12.85 13.71
N PRO A 147 -4.39 -11.60 13.39
CA PRO A 147 -3.50 -10.45 13.53
C PRO A 147 -2.98 -10.32 14.97
N GLY A 148 -1.66 -10.34 15.15
CA GLY A 148 -1.03 -10.08 16.46
C GLY A 148 -0.78 -11.31 17.34
N SER A 149 -1.00 -12.54 16.89
CA SER A 149 -0.50 -13.73 17.60
C SER A 149 1.00 -13.87 17.40
N VAL A 150 1.75 -13.08 18.19
CA VAL A 150 3.15 -13.35 18.50
C VAL A 150 3.15 -14.42 19.58
N GLU A 151 3.06 -15.69 19.19
CA GLU A 151 3.71 -16.73 19.99
C GLU A 151 5.07 -16.96 19.34
N GLU A 152 6.04 -16.11 19.74
CA GLU A 152 7.45 -16.45 19.63
C GLU A 152 7.68 -17.74 20.43
N THR A 153 8.28 -18.73 19.78
CA THR A 153 9.01 -19.80 20.47
C THR A 153 10.50 -19.49 20.40
#